data_AF-A0A4Q7MAG2-F1
#
_entry.id   AF-A0A4Q7MAG2-F1
#
_cell.length_a   1.000
_cell.length_b   1.000
_cell.length_c   1.000
_cell.angle_alpha   90.00
_cell.angle_beta   90.00
_cell.angle_gamma   90.00
#
_symmetry.space_group_name_H-M   'P 1'
#
loop_
_entity.id
_entity.type
_entity.pdbx_description
1 polymer ?
#
loop_
_entity_poly.entity_id
_entity_poly.type
_entity_poly.pdbx_seq_one_letter_code
_entity_poly.pdbx_strand_id
1 'polypeptide(L)'
;MTTYSATYNHQPVTVILSSVTLTIRYKDENNQQQDIHWLGEHIKQLEETTNGYILHYAGPGGENSNLQFSGQELLQAIKKNFRHQKFTGNAPARAFNSVLSKMVLIAGIICGLILIGYIWIAPWLGGKVAGSFSKETEISLGQEMYEATIAAYEVDSVKTKLLNQFYKQLHYQTGYPIEITVVKSPEVNAFAVPGGHIVVFDAILDNMKTPEELAALLGHEASHIALRHSLNNMFKSLSRQMFLTLIFGSDAGITSILVQNADRLKGLEYSRELETEADNNGMKLMHENKVDTEGMVRLMNLLNDATKGGSQAVNFLSTHPVFDKRVANVNAQLKNYPSAPTADSTLQTTFHALYENF
;
A
#
# COMPACT_ATOMS: atom_id res chain seq x y z
N MET A 1 -12.29 -74.41 -2.74
CA MET A 1 -12.53 -73.14 -3.46
C MET A 1 -13.63 -72.41 -2.71
N THR A 2 -13.40 -71.16 -2.29
CA THR A 2 -14.43 -70.37 -1.61
C THR A 2 -15.29 -69.68 -2.64
N THR A 3 -16.60 -69.86 -2.55
CA THR A 3 -17.61 -69.27 -3.43
C THR A 3 -18.31 -68.12 -2.71
N TYR A 4 -18.49 -66.99 -3.40
CA TYR A 4 -19.14 -65.80 -2.85
C TYR A 4 -20.35 -65.40 -3.70
N SER A 5 -21.40 -64.85 -3.08
CA SER A 5 -22.55 -64.33 -3.82
C SER A 5 -22.34 -62.89 -4.24
N ALA A 6 -22.65 -62.57 -5.51
CA ALA A 6 -22.61 -61.23 -6.06
C ALA A 6 -23.71 -61.06 -7.12
N THR A 7 -23.80 -59.87 -7.70
CA THR A 7 -24.71 -59.53 -8.78
C THR A 7 -23.92 -59.03 -9.99
N TYR A 8 -24.14 -59.65 -11.14
CA TYR A 8 -23.55 -59.26 -12.41
C TYR A 8 -24.67 -58.99 -13.41
N ASN A 9 -24.70 -57.81 -14.04
CA ASN A 9 -25.78 -57.39 -14.95
C ASN A 9 -27.20 -57.65 -14.38
N HIS A 10 -27.41 -57.31 -13.09
CA HIS A 10 -28.67 -57.52 -12.34
C HIS A 10 -29.09 -58.99 -12.13
N GLN A 11 -28.23 -59.97 -12.41
CA GLN A 11 -28.47 -61.38 -12.11
C GLN A 11 -27.61 -61.88 -10.95
N PRO A 12 -28.14 -62.79 -10.10
CA PRO A 12 -27.37 -63.38 -9.02
C PRO A 12 -26.30 -64.32 -9.60
N VAL A 13 -25.04 -64.10 -9.18
CA VAL A 13 -23.88 -64.86 -9.64
C VAL A 13 -23.08 -65.39 -8.47
N THR A 14 -22.34 -66.47 -8.74
CA THR A 14 -21.35 -67.02 -7.82
C THR A 14 -19.96 -66.60 -8.27
N VAL A 15 -19.20 -65.98 -7.38
CA VAL A 15 -17.84 -65.53 -7.64
C VAL A 15 -16.86 -66.51 -7.02
N ILE A 16 -15.92 -66.98 -7.83
CA ILE A 16 -14.82 -67.86 -7.41
C ILE A 16 -13.52 -67.10 -7.62
N LEU A 17 -12.73 -66.96 -6.56
CA LEU A 17 -11.47 -66.25 -6.61
C LEU A 17 -10.28 -67.22 -6.68
N SER A 18 -9.37 -66.97 -7.61
CA SER A 18 -8.02 -67.53 -7.62
C SER A 18 -6.98 -66.44 -7.33
N SER A 19 -5.69 -66.78 -7.40
CA SER A 19 -4.59 -65.81 -7.25
C SER A 19 -4.43 -64.89 -8.47
N VAL A 20 -5.01 -65.26 -9.62
CA VAL A 20 -4.81 -64.56 -10.91
C VAL A 20 -6.14 -64.16 -11.56
N THR A 21 -7.20 -64.93 -11.31
CA THR A 21 -8.51 -64.77 -11.95
C THR A 21 -9.64 -64.63 -10.94
N LEU A 22 -10.63 -63.84 -11.31
CA LEU A 22 -11.95 -63.79 -10.69
C LEU A 22 -12.92 -64.43 -11.68
N THR A 23 -13.47 -65.58 -11.34
CA THR A 23 -14.46 -66.28 -12.17
C THR A 23 -15.86 -65.92 -11.70
N ILE A 24 -16.68 -65.41 -12.61
CA ILE A 24 -18.10 -65.11 -12.41
C ILE A 24 -18.91 -66.25 -13.04
N ARG A 25 -19.59 -67.02 -12.20
CA ARG A 25 -20.45 -68.12 -12.62
C ARG A 25 -21.91 -67.72 -12.55
N TYR A 26 -22.61 -67.85 -13.66
CA TYR A 26 -24.03 -67.54 -13.78
C TYR A 26 -24.75 -68.62 -14.59
N LYS A 27 -26.09 -68.60 -14.58
CA LYS A 27 -26.91 -69.46 -15.43
C LYS A 27 -27.49 -68.64 -16.56
N ASP A 28 -27.38 -69.14 -17.79
CA ASP A 28 -27.99 -68.50 -18.95
C ASP A 28 -29.52 -68.74 -19.01
N GLU A 29 -30.18 -68.16 -20.02
CA GLU A 29 -31.63 -68.27 -20.23
C GLU A 29 -32.11 -69.72 -20.44
N ASN A 30 -31.21 -70.62 -20.84
CA ASN A 30 -31.48 -72.05 -21.02
C ASN A 30 -31.13 -72.87 -19.76
N ASN A 31 -30.87 -72.20 -18.63
CA ASN A 31 -30.48 -72.79 -17.34
C ASN A 31 -29.15 -73.58 -17.43
N GLN A 32 -28.32 -73.32 -18.45
CA GLN A 32 -26.96 -73.86 -18.54
C GLN A 32 -25.97 -72.97 -17.79
N GLN A 33 -24.97 -73.60 -17.20
CA GLN A 33 -23.97 -72.89 -16.41
C GLN A 33 -22.90 -72.29 -17.34
N GLN A 34 -22.67 -70.99 -17.20
CA GLN A 34 -21.64 -70.25 -17.92
C GLN A 34 -20.65 -69.62 -16.92
N ASP A 35 -19.37 -69.63 -17.28
CA ASP A 35 -18.29 -69.06 -16.47
C ASP A 35 -17.59 -67.94 -17.27
N ILE A 36 -17.52 -66.74 -16.71
CA ILE A 36 -16.73 -65.60 -17.23
C ILE A 36 -15.47 -65.48 -16.39
N HIS A 37 -14.31 -65.32 -17.03
CA HIS A 37 -13.03 -65.20 -16.34
C HIS A 37 -12.46 -63.80 -16.46
N TRP A 38 -12.37 -63.08 -15.34
CA TRP A 38 -11.68 -61.81 -15.25
C TRP A 38 -10.25 -62.01 -14.80
N LEU A 39 -9.29 -61.62 -15.63
CA LEU A 39 -7.90 -61.49 -15.22
C LEU A 39 -7.77 -60.32 -14.23
N GLY A 40 -7.13 -60.57 -13.09
CA GLY A 40 -6.99 -59.57 -12.05
C GLY A 40 -6.38 -58.27 -12.56
N GLU A 41 -5.35 -58.33 -13.41
CA GLU A 41 -4.62 -57.15 -13.92
C GLU A 41 -5.52 -56.12 -14.66
N HIS A 42 -6.68 -56.58 -15.11
CA HIS A 42 -7.69 -55.80 -15.81
C HIS A 42 -8.80 -55.27 -14.89
N ILE A 43 -8.74 -55.59 -13.59
CA ILE A 43 -9.59 -54.97 -12.58
C ILE A 43 -8.98 -53.63 -12.18
N LYS A 44 -9.65 -52.53 -12.55
CA LYS A 44 -9.07 -51.18 -12.43
C LYS A 44 -9.50 -50.45 -11.17
N GLN A 45 -10.76 -50.61 -10.79
CA GLN A 45 -11.37 -49.79 -9.76
C GLN A 45 -12.29 -50.61 -8.86
N LEU A 46 -12.26 -50.28 -7.58
CA LEU A 46 -13.16 -50.77 -6.55
C LEU A 46 -13.84 -49.55 -5.93
N GLU A 47 -15.14 -49.43 -6.15
CA GLU A 47 -15.97 -48.33 -5.69
C GLU A 47 -16.84 -48.78 -4.52
N GLU A 48 -16.96 -47.93 -3.51
CA GLU A 48 -17.85 -48.13 -2.36
C GLU A 48 -19.09 -47.25 -2.57
N THR A 49 -20.26 -47.87 -2.53
CA THR A 49 -21.57 -47.25 -2.75
C THR A 49 -22.43 -47.41 -1.49
N THR A 50 -23.55 -46.69 -1.42
CA THR A 50 -24.52 -46.83 -0.33
C THR A 50 -25.10 -48.25 -0.18
N ASN A 51 -25.06 -49.06 -1.26
CA ASN A 51 -25.67 -50.40 -1.31
C ASN A 51 -24.63 -51.54 -1.41
N GLY A 52 -23.35 -51.26 -1.14
CA GLY A 52 -22.27 -52.25 -1.21
C GLY A 52 -21.10 -51.76 -2.06
N TYR A 53 -20.46 -52.67 -2.78
CA TYR A 53 -19.24 -52.44 -3.55
C TYR A 53 -19.46 -52.72 -5.04
N ILE A 54 -18.79 -51.96 -5.90
CA ILE A 54 -18.76 -52.18 -7.35
C ILE A 54 -17.32 -52.40 -7.76
N LEU A 55 -17.07 -53.52 -8.44
CA LEU A 55 -15.79 -53.83 -9.05
C LEU A 55 -15.86 -53.55 -10.56
N HIS A 56 -14.97 -52.70 -11.05
CA HIS A 56 -14.91 -52.30 -12.45
C HIS A 56 -13.79 -53.05 -13.17
N TYR A 57 -14.16 -53.79 -14.21
CA TYR A 57 -13.26 -54.57 -15.06
C TYR A 57 -13.16 -53.94 -16.46
N ALA A 58 -11.94 -53.85 -16.98
CA ALA A 58 -11.64 -53.35 -18.32
C ALA A 58 -10.74 -54.36 -19.06
N GLY A 59 -11.35 -55.21 -19.88
CA GLY A 59 -10.70 -56.30 -20.60
C GLY A 59 -9.85 -55.84 -21.80
N PRO A 60 -8.95 -56.70 -22.30
CA PRO A 60 -7.99 -56.36 -23.36
C PRO A 60 -8.64 -56.07 -24.74
N GLY A 61 -9.93 -56.39 -24.90
CA GLY A 61 -10.73 -56.07 -26.10
C GLY A 61 -11.61 -54.82 -25.97
N GLY A 62 -11.48 -54.02 -24.91
CA GLY A 62 -12.35 -52.86 -24.65
C GLY A 62 -13.68 -53.21 -23.97
N GLU A 63 -13.83 -54.45 -23.51
CA GLU A 63 -14.98 -54.91 -22.73
C GLU A 63 -14.94 -54.29 -21.34
N ASN A 64 -15.96 -53.49 -21.01
CA ASN A 64 -16.13 -52.94 -19.67
C ASN A 64 -17.28 -53.64 -18.98
N SER A 65 -17.08 -54.04 -17.72
CA SER A 65 -18.09 -54.79 -16.99
C SER A 65 -17.99 -54.55 -15.49
N ASN A 66 -19.14 -54.55 -14.83
CA ASN A 66 -19.26 -54.18 -13.43
C ASN A 66 -19.86 -55.33 -12.62
N LEU A 67 -19.22 -55.65 -11.50
CA LEU A 67 -19.69 -56.65 -10.55
C LEU A 67 -20.08 -55.95 -9.26
N GLN A 68 -21.35 -56.04 -8.88
CA GLN A 68 -21.87 -55.46 -7.64
C GLN A 68 -21.97 -56.52 -6.55
N PHE A 69 -21.51 -56.23 -5.34
CA PHE A 69 -21.59 -57.16 -4.23
C PHE A 69 -21.65 -56.43 -2.88
N SER A 70 -22.33 -57.00 -1.89
CA SER A 70 -22.49 -56.37 -0.56
C SER A 70 -21.76 -57.13 0.56
N GLY A 71 -21.19 -58.31 0.28
CA GLY A 71 -20.52 -59.14 1.28
C GLY A 71 -19.11 -58.64 1.64
N GLN A 72 -18.86 -58.36 2.92
CA GLN A 72 -17.53 -57.98 3.40
C GLN A 72 -16.48 -59.09 3.24
N GLU A 73 -16.89 -60.36 3.25
CA GLU A 73 -15.99 -61.50 3.04
C GLU A 73 -15.39 -61.49 1.63
N LEU A 74 -16.20 -61.20 0.61
CA LEU A 74 -15.75 -61.09 -0.78
C LEU A 74 -14.81 -59.89 -0.95
N LEU A 75 -15.11 -58.76 -0.29
CA LEU A 75 -14.24 -57.58 -0.28
C LEU A 75 -12.84 -57.93 0.27
N GLN A 76 -12.79 -58.60 1.41
CA GLN A 76 -11.52 -59.00 2.04
C GLN A 76 -10.77 -60.01 1.18
N ALA A 77 -11.47 -60.94 0.53
CA ALA A 77 -10.87 -61.92 -0.36
C ALA A 77 -10.29 -61.28 -1.63
N ILE A 78 -10.99 -60.33 -2.26
CA ILE A 78 -10.50 -59.55 -3.40
C ILE A 78 -9.24 -58.76 -3.00
N LYS A 79 -9.31 -58.01 -1.88
CA LYS A 79 -8.16 -57.25 -1.37
C LYS A 79 -6.98 -58.13 -1.00
N LYS A 80 -7.22 -59.38 -0.58
CA LYS A 80 -6.16 -60.35 -0.22
C LYS A 80 -5.53 -61.01 -1.44
N ASN A 81 -6.32 -61.40 -2.43
CA ASN A 81 -5.81 -62.11 -3.61
C ASN A 81 -5.18 -61.15 -4.63
N PHE A 82 -5.70 -59.93 -4.74
CA PHE A 82 -5.22 -58.91 -5.66
C PHE A 82 -4.43 -57.78 -4.96
N ARG A 83 -3.70 -58.11 -3.88
CA ARG A 83 -2.92 -57.14 -3.07
C ARG A 83 -1.95 -56.27 -3.88
N HIS A 84 -1.44 -56.80 -4.98
CA HIS A 84 -0.45 -56.13 -5.83
C HIS A 84 -1.08 -55.17 -6.85
N GLN A 85 -2.40 -55.18 -7.01
CA GLN A 85 -3.10 -54.24 -7.89
C GLN A 85 -3.45 -52.97 -7.13
N LYS A 86 -3.04 -51.84 -7.71
CA LYS A 86 -3.44 -50.52 -7.22
C LYS A 86 -4.86 -50.25 -7.71
N PHE A 87 -5.86 -50.63 -6.91
CA PHE A 87 -7.22 -50.14 -7.13
C PHE A 87 -7.22 -48.62 -7.03
N THR A 88 -7.63 -47.92 -8.08
CA THR A 88 -7.81 -46.47 -8.03
C THR A 88 -9.07 -46.18 -7.21
N GLY A 89 -8.92 -46.06 -5.88
CA GLY A 89 -9.97 -45.52 -5.04
C GLY A 89 -10.14 -44.02 -5.28
N ASN A 90 -11.34 -43.48 -5.05
CA ASN A 90 -11.58 -42.04 -5.10
C ASN A 90 -10.70 -41.30 -4.08
N ALA A 91 -9.55 -40.78 -4.51
CA ALA A 91 -8.81 -39.72 -3.83
C ALA A 91 -8.69 -38.55 -4.81
N PRO A 92 -9.51 -37.48 -4.64
CA PRO A 92 -9.18 -36.47 -3.65
C PRO A 92 -10.40 -35.78 -3.01
N ALA A 93 -11.35 -36.52 -2.41
CA ALA A 93 -12.44 -35.90 -1.62
C ALA A 93 -12.11 -35.78 -0.12
N ARG A 94 -11.18 -36.60 0.40
CA ARG A 94 -10.86 -36.64 1.84
C ARG A 94 -9.89 -35.55 2.30
N ALA A 95 -9.11 -34.96 1.39
CA ALA A 95 -8.18 -33.89 1.75
C ALA A 95 -8.89 -32.56 2.11
N PHE A 96 -10.11 -32.34 1.63
CA PHE A 96 -10.85 -31.08 1.82
C PHE A 96 -11.83 -31.08 3.01
N ASN A 97 -12.11 -32.25 3.61
CA ASN A 97 -13.05 -32.39 4.73
C ASN A 97 -12.40 -32.43 6.12
N SER A 98 -11.07 -32.33 6.21
CA SER A 98 -10.39 -32.27 7.51
C SER A 98 -10.60 -30.91 8.18
N VAL A 99 -10.65 -30.87 9.51
CA VAL A 99 -10.70 -29.61 10.27
C VAL A 99 -9.50 -28.73 9.91
N LEU A 100 -8.33 -29.34 9.73
CA LEU A 100 -7.09 -28.65 9.34
C LEU A 100 -7.21 -27.97 7.97
N SER A 101 -7.76 -28.64 6.94
CA SER A 101 -7.92 -28.03 5.61
C SER A 101 -8.88 -26.84 5.63
N LYS A 102 -9.94 -26.90 6.45
CA LYS A 102 -10.85 -25.76 6.67
C LYS A 102 -10.17 -24.61 7.40
N MET A 103 -9.37 -24.90 8.44
CA MET A 103 -8.60 -23.89 9.16
C MET A 103 -7.56 -23.20 8.26
N VAL A 104 -6.85 -23.97 7.43
CA VAL A 104 -5.88 -23.43 6.46
C VAL A 104 -6.58 -22.56 5.42
N LEU A 105 -7.76 -22.97 4.93
CA LEU A 105 -8.55 -22.15 4.01
C LEU A 105 -8.98 -20.83 4.64
N ILE A 106 -9.49 -20.87 5.88
CA ILE A 106 -9.90 -19.67 6.62
C ILE A 106 -8.69 -18.75 6.85
N ALA A 107 -7.55 -19.29 7.28
CA ALA A 107 -6.33 -18.52 7.46
C ALA A 107 -5.88 -17.88 6.14
N GLY A 108 -5.92 -18.63 5.03
CA GLY A 108 -5.61 -18.11 3.69
C GLY A 108 -6.53 -16.98 3.26
N ILE A 109 -7.84 -17.08 3.54
CA ILE A 109 -8.81 -16.01 3.28
C ILE A 109 -8.49 -14.78 4.13
N ILE A 110 -8.22 -14.95 5.43
CA ILE A 110 -7.87 -13.84 6.34
C ILE A 110 -6.58 -13.16 5.86
N CYS A 111 -5.54 -13.92 5.53
CA CYS A 111 -4.30 -13.37 4.97
C CYS A 111 -4.54 -12.64 3.65
N GLY A 112 -5.39 -13.19 2.77
CA GLY A 112 -5.80 -12.54 1.53
C GLY A 112 -6.52 -11.21 1.76
N LEU A 113 -7.44 -11.16 2.73
CA LEU A 113 -8.15 -9.93 3.11
C LEU A 113 -7.21 -8.89 3.73
N ILE A 114 -6.28 -9.31 4.59
CA ILE A 114 -5.25 -8.41 5.16
C ILE A 114 -4.36 -7.86 4.05
N LEU A 115 -3.96 -8.69 3.08
CA LEU A 115 -3.13 -8.26 1.95
C LEU A 115 -3.88 -7.26 1.05
N ILE A 116 -5.15 -7.52 0.76
CA ILE A 116 -6.01 -6.59 0.03
C ILE A 116 -6.14 -5.29 0.83
N GLY A 117 -6.36 -5.37 2.14
CA GLY A 117 -6.40 -4.22 3.03
C GLY A 117 -5.11 -3.40 3.02
N TYR A 118 -3.96 -4.07 3.09
CA TYR A 118 -2.64 -3.45 3.08
C TYR A 118 -2.33 -2.73 1.76
N ILE A 119 -2.68 -3.34 0.62
CA ILE A 119 -2.40 -2.79 -0.70
C ILE A 119 -3.38 -1.67 -1.06
N TRP A 120 -4.67 -1.87 -0.82
CA TRP A 120 -5.73 -1.00 -1.35
C TRP A 120 -6.38 -0.11 -0.30
N ILE A 121 -6.68 -0.65 0.89
CA ILE A 121 -7.42 0.06 1.92
C ILE A 121 -6.50 1.01 2.69
N ALA A 122 -5.27 0.61 3.00
CA ALA A 122 -4.35 1.42 3.79
C ALA A 122 -4.08 2.79 3.13
N PRO A 123 -3.65 2.90 1.86
CA PRO A 123 -3.41 4.20 1.23
C PRO A 123 -4.67 5.07 1.18
N TRP A 124 -5.83 4.45 0.95
CA TRP A 124 -7.12 5.14 0.93
C TRP A 124 -7.50 5.70 2.31
N LEU A 125 -7.31 4.92 3.38
CA LEU A 125 -7.56 5.36 4.76
C LEU A 125 -6.65 6.52 5.16
N GLY A 126 -5.36 6.48 4.80
CA GLY A 126 -4.42 7.56 5.11
C GLY A 126 -4.94 8.93 4.68
N GLY A 127 -5.42 9.05 3.43
CA GLY A 127 -5.98 10.30 2.92
C GLY A 127 -7.27 10.76 3.63
N LYS A 128 -8.05 9.83 4.20
CA LYS A 128 -9.30 10.15 4.92
C LYS A 128 -9.06 10.56 6.38
N VAL A 129 -8.12 9.90 7.05
CA VAL A 129 -7.83 10.15 8.47
C VAL A 129 -7.23 11.54 8.67
N ALA A 130 -6.37 12.01 7.75
CA ALA A 130 -5.83 13.37 7.80
C ALA A 130 -6.94 14.46 7.88
N GLY A 131 -8.01 14.28 7.10
CA GLY A 131 -9.16 15.20 7.09
C GLY A 131 -9.98 15.21 8.38
N SER A 132 -9.90 14.17 9.21
CA SER A 132 -10.63 14.10 10.49
C SER A 132 -9.95 14.83 11.66
N PHE A 133 -8.69 15.24 11.50
CA PHE A 133 -8.00 16.01 12.54
C PHE A 133 -8.58 17.42 12.58
N SER A 134 -9.00 17.87 13.78
CA SER A 134 -9.34 19.27 13.99
C SER A 134 -8.08 20.12 13.82
N LYS A 135 -8.26 21.40 13.55
CA LYS A 135 -7.15 22.34 13.39
C LYS A 135 -6.34 22.47 14.67
N GLU A 136 -6.99 22.46 15.83
CA GLU A 136 -6.36 22.52 17.14
C GLU A 136 -5.52 21.26 17.41
N THR A 137 -6.04 20.07 17.05
CA THR A 137 -5.27 18.82 17.13
C THR A 137 -4.08 18.85 16.20
N GLU A 138 -4.22 19.39 14.99
CA GLU A 138 -3.11 19.53 14.05
C GLU A 138 -2.04 20.51 14.54
N ILE A 139 -2.43 21.62 15.17
CA ILE A 139 -1.48 22.57 15.79
C ILE A 139 -0.69 21.89 16.92
N SER A 140 -1.38 21.19 17.83
CA SER A 140 -0.71 20.47 18.93
C SER A 140 0.22 19.37 18.41
N LEU A 141 -0.23 18.58 17.45
CA LEU A 141 0.61 17.56 16.81
C LEU A 141 1.80 18.20 16.11
N GLY A 142 1.57 19.31 15.42
CA GLY A 142 2.58 20.10 14.73
C GLY A 142 3.71 20.55 15.65
N GLN A 143 3.36 21.01 16.85
CA GLN A 143 4.32 21.39 17.87
C GLN A 143 5.20 20.20 18.30
N GLU A 144 4.62 19.04 18.61
CA GLU A 144 5.38 17.84 18.98
C GLU A 144 6.30 17.38 17.85
N MET A 145 5.82 17.44 16.61
CA MET A 145 6.59 17.10 15.42
C MET A 145 7.73 18.09 15.16
N TYR A 146 7.47 19.38 15.35
CA TYR A 146 8.48 20.43 15.25
C TYR A 146 9.59 20.20 16.29
N GLU A 147 9.24 19.96 17.54
CA GLU A 147 10.20 19.68 18.62
C GLU A 147 11.07 18.46 18.31
N ALA A 148 10.46 17.38 17.81
CA ALA A 148 11.18 16.18 17.39
C ALA A 148 12.16 16.47 16.24
N THR A 149 11.73 17.28 15.25
CA THR A 149 12.53 17.59 14.06
C THR A 149 13.69 18.55 14.38
N ILE A 150 13.42 19.60 15.17
CA ILE A 150 14.38 20.68 15.40
C ILE A 150 15.54 20.25 16.30
N ALA A 151 15.34 19.21 17.11
CA ALA A 151 16.38 18.65 17.99
C ALA A 151 17.63 18.17 17.24
N ALA A 152 17.51 17.89 15.93
CA ALA A 152 18.61 17.45 15.09
C ALA A 152 19.45 18.60 14.49
N TYR A 153 19.04 19.86 14.68
CA TYR A 153 19.65 21.01 14.00
C TYR A 153 20.15 22.09 14.95
N GLU A 154 21.18 22.82 14.50
CA GLU A 154 21.60 24.06 15.16
C GLU A 154 20.73 25.23 14.67
N VAL A 155 20.02 25.87 15.59
CA VAL A 155 19.11 26.99 15.28
C VAL A 155 19.89 28.31 15.21
N ASP A 156 19.74 29.04 14.10
CA ASP A 156 20.17 30.44 14.00
C ASP A 156 19.10 31.35 14.59
N SER A 157 19.26 31.71 15.86
CA SER A 157 18.28 32.53 16.58
C SER A 157 18.13 33.95 16.02
N VAL A 158 19.18 34.50 15.40
CA VAL A 158 19.17 35.85 14.82
C VAL A 158 18.38 35.86 13.52
N LYS A 159 18.73 34.97 12.58
CA LYS A 159 17.98 34.82 11.32
C LYS A 159 16.55 34.38 11.59
N THR A 160 16.32 33.49 12.57
CA THR A 160 14.96 33.10 13.01
C THR A 160 14.12 34.31 13.42
N LYS A 161 14.66 35.19 14.28
CA LYS A 161 13.93 36.37 14.73
C LYS A 161 13.62 37.32 13.57
N LEU A 162 14.61 37.60 12.72
CA LEU A 162 14.46 38.49 11.57
C LEU A 162 13.47 37.93 10.55
N LEU A 163 13.50 36.63 10.30
CA LEU A 163 12.62 35.98 9.33
C LEU A 163 11.16 35.95 9.82
N ASN A 164 10.93 35.75 11.11
CA ASN A 164 9.59 35.92 11.70
C ASN A 164 9.11 37.38 11.64
N GLN A 165 10.00 38.36 11.81
CA GLN A 165 9.64 39.76 11.64
C GLN A 165 9.26 40.06 10.18
N PHE A 166 10.06 39.58 9.23
CA PHE A 166 9.79 39.69 7.80
C PHE A 166 8.43 39.07 7.45
N TYR A 167 8.17 37.84 7.91
CA TYR A 167 6.90 37.16 7.65
C TYR A 167 5.70 37.90 8.25
N LYS A 168 5.84 38.48 9.44
CA LYS A 168 4.78 39.30 10.06
C LYS A 168 4.43 40.54 9.23
N GLN A 169 5.41 41.14 8.55
CA GLN A 169 5.20 42.28 7.64
C GLN A 169 4.47 41.87 6.35
N LEU A 170 4.53 40.60 5.95
CA LEU A 170 3.80 40.09 4.78
C LEU A 170 2.29 39.99 5.01
N HIS A 171 1.84 39.94 6.27
CA HIS A 171 0.42 39.85 6.64
C HIS A 171 -0.38 38.67 6.03
N TYR A 172 0.31 37.60 5.63
CA TYR A 172 -0.32 36.42 5.02
C TYR A 172 -1.35 35.77 5.95
N GLN A 173 -2.57 35.62 5.43
CA GLN A 173 -3.70 35.02 6.13
C GLN A 173 -3.84 33.54 5.74
N THR A 174 -3.16 32.66 6.46
CA THR A 174 -3.16 31.21 6.20
C THR A 174 -4.20 30.47 7.04
N GLY A 175 -4.74 31.13 8.06
CA GLY A 175 -5.51 30.50 9.12
C GLY A 175 -4.66 29.81 10.17
N TYR A 176 -3.38 29.50 9.95
CA TYR A 176 -2.52 28.84 10.94
C TYR A 176 -1.59 29.84 11.62
N PRO A 177 -1.19 29.59 12.88
CA PRO A 177 -0.20 30.41 13.58
C PRO A 177 1.19 30.08 13.01
N ILE A 178 1.59 30.78 11.96
CA ILE A 178 2.87 30.48 11.30
C ILE A 178 4.04 30.96 12.16
N GLU A 179 4.96 30.04 12.43
CA GLU A 179 6.24 30.28 13.10
C GLU A 179 7.36 29.72 12.23
N ILE A 180 8.41 30.52 12.04
CA ILE A 180 9.52 30.13 11.16
C ILE A 180 10.76 29.88 12.00
N THR A 181 11.50 28.81 11.72
CA THR A 181 12.78 28.53 12.36
C THR A 181 13.87 28.39 11.31
N VAL A 182 14.96 29.15 11.46
CA VAL A 182 16.14 29.05 10.60
C VAL A 182 17.15 28.12 11.24
N VAL A 183 17.60 27.13 10.48
CA VAL A 183 18.62 26.16 10.90
C VAL A 183 19.86 26.26 10.02
N LYS A 184 21.02 26.00 10.61
CA LYS A 184 22.28 25.93 9.87
C LYS A 184 22.37 24.60 9.13
N SER A 185 22.43 24.66 7.81
CA SER A 185 22.58 23.47 6.97
C SER A 185 23.13 23.84 5.60
N PRO A 186 24.12 23.10 5.07
CA PRO A 186 24.64 23.33 3.72
C PRO A 186 23.61 22.95 2.63
N GLU A 187 22.51 22.29 2.99
CA GLU A 187 21.47 21.90 2.04
C GLU A 187 20.56 23.10 1.70
N VAL A 188 20.33 23.34 0.42
CA VAL A 188 19.31 24.30 -0.02
C VAL A 188 17.94 23.65 0.17
N ASN A 189 17.23 24.01 1.24
CA ASN A 189 15.91 23.46 1.57
C ASN A 189 15.06 24.37 2.47
N ALA A 190 13.75 24.18 2.40
CA ALA A 190 12.77 24.68 3.36
C ALA A 190 11.59 23.71 3.36
N PHE A 191 10.91 23.53 4.49
CA PHE A 191 9.73 22.67 4.53
C PHE A 191 8.72 23.09 5.59
N ALA A 192 7.46 22.87 5.25
CA ALA A 192 6.31 23.02 6.14
C ALA A 192 6.08 21.80 7.05
N VAL A 193 6.07 22.02 8.35
CA VAL A 193 5.58 21.09 9.38
C VAL A 193 4.07 21.34 9.57
N PRO A 194 3.25 20.30 9.77
CA PRO A 194 1.83 20.47 10.11
C PRO A 194 1.63 21.46 11.27
N GLY A 195 0.51 22.17 11.28
CA GLY A 195 0.14 23.00 12.43
C GLY A 195 0.73 24.41 12.47
N GLY A 196 1.74 24.75 11.68
CA GLY A 196 2.20 26.14 11.56
C GLY A 196 3.70 26.38 11.49
N HIS A 197 4.54 25.36 11.66
CA HIS A 197 5.99 25.58 11.66
C HIS A 197 6.57 25.48 10.25
N ILE A 198 7.40 26.44 9.85
CA ILE A 198 8.21 26.38 8.63
C ILE A 198 9.67 26.32 9.06
N VAL A 199 10.39 25.30 8.60
CA VAL A 199 11.83 25.20 8.82
C VAL A 199 12.55 25.65 7.57
N VAL A 200 13.44 26.62 7.69
CA VAL A 200 14.21 27.19 6.57
C VAL A 200 15.68 26.94 6.81
N PHE A 201 16.37 26.39 5.82
CA PHE A 201 17.81 26.17 5.92
C PHE A 201 18.53 27.45 5.48
N ASP A 202 19.57 27.87 6.19
CA ASP A 202 20.27 29.11 5.89
C ASP A 202 20.83 29.16 4.46
N ALA A 203 21.27 28.03 3.90
CA ALA A 203 21.75 27.96 2.52
C ALA A 203 20.71 28.35 1.46
N ILE A 204 19.39 28.18 1.69
CA ILE A 204 18.39 28.69 0.72
C ILE A 204 18.31 30.21 0.75
N LEU A 205 18.53 30.83 1.92
CA LEU A 205 18.53 32.29 2.06
C LEU A 205 19.72 32.91 1.33
N ASP A 206 20.90 32.31 1.42
CA ASP A 206 22.13 32.82 0.78
C ASP A 206 22.02 32.95 -0.75
N ASN A 207 21.06 32.26 -1.38
CA ASN A 207 20.81 32.34 -2.81
C ASN A 207 19.82 33.44 -3.21
N MET A 208 19.05 33.97 -2.26
CA MET A 208 18.00 34.96 -2.55
C MET A 208 18.57 36.35 -2.73
N LYS A 209 18.02 37.07 -3.71
CA LYS A 209 18.49 38.39 -4.14
C LYS A 209 17.49 39.50 -3.84
N THR A 210 16.20 39.18 -3.74
CA THR A 210 15.16 40.18 -3.48
C THR A 210 14.20 39.75 -2.38
N PRO A 211 13.60 40.70 -1.63
CA PRO A 211 12.60 40.38 -0.61
C PRO A 211 11.38 39.65 -1.19
N GLU A 212 11.03 39.89 -2.45
CA GLU A 212 9.90 39.21 -3.11
C GLU A 212 10.17 37.73 -3.37
N GLU A 213 11.42 37.33 -3.65
CA GLU A 213 11.80 35.92 -3.77
C GLU A 213 11.63 35.20 -2.43
N LEU A 214 12.03 35.85 -1.33
CA LEU A 214 11.81 35.34 0.02
C LEU A 214 10.33 35.28 0.38
N ALA A 215 9.57 36.33 0.06
CA ALA A 215 8.13 36.35 0.26
C ALA A 215 7.42 35.24 -0.52
N ALA A 216 7.86 34.97 -1.76
CA ALA A 216 7.35 33.87 -2.57
C ALA A 216 7.64 32.49 -1.93
N LEU A 217 8.87 32.26 -1.43
CA LEU A 217 9.22 31.01 -0.75
C LEU A 217 8.33 30.81 0.49
N LEU A 218 8.25 31.83 1.34
CA LEU A 218 7.44 31.75 2.56
C LEU A 218 5.95 31.61 2.26
N GLY A 219 5.45 32.26 1.21
CA GLY A 219 4.07 32.13 0.74
C GLY A 219 3.77 30.72 0.21
N HIS A 220 4.72 30.10 -0.47
CA HIS A 220 4.63 28.70 -0.94
C HIS A 220 4.57 27.72 0.24
N GLU A 221 5.53 27.79 1.17
CA GLU A 221 5.56 26.92 2.35
C GLU A 221 4.33 27.13 3.25
N ALA A 222 3.92 28.38 3.46
CA ALA A 222 2.71 28.72 4.18
C ALA A 222 1.45 28.15 3.51
N SER A 223 1.45 28.03 2.17
CA SER A 223 0.34 27.42 1.42
C SER A 223 0.28 25.92 1.62
N HIS A 224 1.42 25.22 1.72
CA HIS A 224 1.42 23.81 2.11
C HIS A 224 0.78 23.57 3.48
N ILE A 225 0.98 24.50 4.43
CA ILE A 225 0.33 24.44 5.75
C ILE A 225 -1.17 24.75 5.64
N ALA A 226 -1.52 25.86 4.97
CA ALA A 226 -2.91 26.31 4.84
C ALA A 226 -3.81 25.24 4.18
N LEU A 227 -3.27 24.52 3.21
CA LEU A 227 -3.95 23.45 2.47
C LEU A 227 -3.72 22.06 3.07
N ARG A 228 -3.04 21.98 4.21
CA ARG A 228 -2.76 20.75 4.97
C ARG A 228 -2.00 19.69 4.16
N HIS A 229 -1.19 20.13 3.19
CA HIS A 229 -0.42 19.25 2.32
C HIS A 229 0.52 18.37 3.15
N SER A 230 1.33 18.95 4.04
CA SER A 230 2.29 18.20 4.86
C SER A 230 1.61 17.07 5.65
N LEU A 231 0.48 17.38 6.31
CA LEU A 231 -0.29 16.42 7.09
C LEU A 231 -0.82 15.29 6.19
N ASN A 232 -1.55 15.66 5.13
CA ASN A 232 -2.16 14.70 4.20
C ASN A 232 -1.11 13.76 3.60
N ASN A 233 0.03 14.31 3.21
CA ASN A 233 1.06 13.59 2.50
C ASN A 233 1.84 12.65 3.45
N MET A 234 2.04 13.07 4.70
CA MET A 234 2.59 12.21 5.73
C MET A 234 1.65 11.05 6.11
N PHE A 235 0.35 11.30 6.25
CA PHE A 235 -0.63 10.22 6.46
C PHE A 235 -0.64 9.22 5.31
N LYS A 236 -0.55 9.69 4.05
CA LYS A 236 -0.43 8.80 2.88
C LYS A 236 0.83 7.96 2.95
N SER A 237 1.97 8.58 3.26
CA SER A 237 3.28 7.90 3.36
C SER A 237 3.29 6.83 4.47
N LEU A 238 2.70 7.13 5.62
CA LEU A 238 2.67 6.24 6.80
C LEU A 238 1.46 5.31 6.85
N SER A 239 0.55 5.41 5.88
CA SER A 239 -0.73 4.69 5.87
C SER A 239 -0.59 3.17 6.06
N ARG A 240 0.40 2.57 5.41
CA ARG A 240 0.70 1.13 5.53
C ARG A 240 1.21 0.77 6.91
N GLN A 241 2.09 1.59 7.49
CA GLN A 241 2.60 1.38 8.86
C GLN A 241 1.47 1.49 9.87
N MET A 242 0.61 2.51 9.75
CA MET A 242 -0.57 2.68 10.59
C MET A 242 -1.55 1.50 10.45
N PHE A 243 -1.77 1.00 9.23
CA PHE A 243 -2.61 -0.17 8.99
C PHE A 243 -2.07 -1.42 9.69
N LEU A 244 -0.77 -1.69 9.61
CA LEU A 244 -0.15 -2.81 10.31
C LEU A 244 -0.29 -2.69 11.82
N THR A 245 -0.09 -1.48 12.38
CA THR A 245 -0.32 -1.20 13.80
C THR A 245 -1.76 -1.53 14.22
N LEU A 246 -2.75 -1.16 13.40
CA LEU A 246 -4.16 -1.45 13.68
C LEU A 246 -4.49 -2.95 13.67
N ILE A 247 -3.85 -3.74 12.79
CA ILE A 247 -4.12 -5.18 12.66
C ILE A 247 -3.40 -6.00 13.73
N PHE A 248 -2.14 -5.69 14.01
CA PHE A 248 -1.30 -6.51 14.89
C PHE A 248 -1.27 -6.01 16.34
N GLY A 249 -1.80 -4.82 16.60
CA GLY A 249 -1.78 -4.17 17.89
C GLY A 249 -0.40 -3.63 18.25
N SER A 250 -0.30 -2.33 18.47
CA SER A 250 0.82 -1.75 19.20
C SER A 250 0.32 -0.70 20.18
N ASP A 251 1.07 -0.46 21.24
CA ASP A 251 0.74 0.56 22.24
C ASP A 251 0.90 1.99 21.68
N ALA A 252 1.48 2.13 20.49
CA ALA A 252 1.74 3.39 19.83
C ALA A 252 0.47 3.90 19.10
N GLY A 253 -0.14 4.97 19.63
CA GLY A 253 -1.24 5.67 18.96
C GLY A 253 -0.81 6.33 17.65
N ILE A 254 -1.76 6.66 16.77
CA ILE A 254 -1.51 7.27 15.44
C ILE A 254 -0.64 8.53 15.55
N THR A 255 -0.88 9.39 16.54
CA THR A 255 -0.10 10.61 16.78
C THR A 255 1.37 10.29 17.09
N SER A 256 1.63 9.28 17.92
CA SER A 256 2.99 8.85 18.23
C SER A 256 3.74 8.33 17.00
N ILE A 257 3.05 7.68 16.06
CA ILE A 257 3.65 7.25 14.78
C ILE A 257 4.06 8.48 13.96
N LEU A 258 3.21 9.51 13.91
CA LEU A 258 3.53 10.75 13.18
C LEU A 258 4.75 11.46 13.79
N VAL A 259 4.77 11.65 15.11
CA VAL A 259 5.89 12.31 15.82
C VAL A 259 7.20 11.55 15.65
N GLN A 260 7.20 10.22 15.79
CA GLN A 260 8.39 9.38 15.56
C GLN A 260 8.92 9.44 14.12
N ASN A 261 8.11 9.94 13.18
CA ASN A 261 8.47 10.04 11.76
C ASN A 261 8.51 11.50 11.29
N ALA A 262 8.57 12.47 12.21
CA ALA A 262 8.59 13.89 11.88
C ALA A 262 9.79 14.28 11.00
N ASP A 263 10.95 13.66 11.20
CA ASP A 263 12.14 13.87 10.37
C ASP A 263 11.94 13.57 8.89
N ARG A 264 10.90 12.79 8.51
CA ARG A 264 10.57 12.53 7.10
C ARG A 264 10.06 13.77 6.38
N LEU A 265 9.58 14.78 7.10
CA LEU A 265 9.04 16.01 6.53
C LEU A 265 10.06 16.74 5.64
N LYS A 266 11.36 16.72 6.00
CA LYS A 266 12.40 17.41 5.23
C LYS A 266 12.64 16.84 3.83
N GLY A 267 12.22 15.59 3.60
CA GLY A 267 12.38 14.85 2.34
C GLY A 267 11.04 14.43 1.75
N LEU A 268 9.94 15.07 2.17
CA LEU A 268 8.61 14.68 1.76
C LEU A 268 8.30 15.27 0.39
N GLU A 269 8.16 14.41 -0.61
CA GLU A 269 7.86 14.82 -1.98
C GLU A 269 6.37 15.13 -2.15
N TYR A 270 6.06 16.32 -2.67
CA TYR A 270 4.69 16.69 -3.01
C TYR A 270 4.34 16.32 -4.46
N SER A 271 3.07 15.98 -4.69
CA SER A 271 2.60 15.73 -6.05
C SER A 271 2.57 17.05 -6.85
N ARG A 272 2.64 16.93 -8.18
CA ARG A 272 2.63 18.07 -9.10
C ARG A 272 1.41 18.97 -8.90
N GLU A 273 0.28 18.37 -8.57
CA GLU A 273 -0.98 19.06 -8.29
C GLU A 273 -0.88 19.88 -7.00
N LEU A 274 -0.33 19.32 -5.92
CA LEU A 274 -0.15 20.01 -4.65
C LEU A 274 0.84 21.18 -4.78
N GLU A 275 1.93 21.00 -5.53
CA GLU A 275 2.87 22.07 -5.84
C GLU A 275 2.20 23.21 -6.61
N THR A 276 1.39 22.89 -7.62
CA THR A 276 0.67 23.90 -8.41
C THR A 276 -0.36 24.65 -7.55
N GLU A 277 -1.01 23.95 -6.62
CA GLU A 277 -1.96 24.55 -5.66
C GLU A 277 -1.25 25.49 -4.69
N ALA A 278 -0.08 25.07 -4.17
CA ALA A 278 0.76 25.89 -3.30
C ALA A 278 1.31 27.13 -4.04
N ASP A 279 1.79 26.99 -5.27
CA ASP A 279 2.24 28.10 -6.12
C ASP A 279 1.12 29.13 -6.31
N ASN A 280 -0.08 28.66 -6.68
CA ASN A 280 -1.24 29.51 -6.95
C ASN A 280 -1.69 30.26 -5.68
N ASN A 281 -1.76 29.57 -4.54
CA ASN A 281 -2.15 30.20 -3.29
C ASN A 281 -1.06 31.14 -2.76
N GLY A 282 0.22 30.80 -2.94
CA GLY A 282 1.35 31.67 -2.61
C GLY A 282 1.30 32.97 -3.40
N MET A 283 1.07 32.91 -4.71
CA MET A 283 0.87 34.10 -5.55
C MET A 283 -0.35 34.92 -5.12
N LYS A 284 -1.45 34.26 -4.74
CA LYS A 284 -2.64 34.93 -4.19
C LYS A 284 -2.31 35.68 -2.89
N LEU A 285 -1.59 35.05 -1.97
CA LEU A 285 -1.13 35.68 -0.73
C LEU A 285 -0.24 36.89 -0.99
N MET A 286 0.71 36.78 -1.93
CA MET A 286 1.54 37.91 -2.36
C MET A 286 0.68 39.07 -2.90
N HIS A 287 -0.23 38.77 -3.83
CA HIS A 287 -1.09 39.76 -4.46
C HIS A 287 -2.01 40.48 -3.47
N GLU A 288 -2.69 39.73 -2.60
CA GLU A 288 -3.60 40.27 -1.57
C GLU A 288 -2.87 41.21 -0.59
N ASN A 289 -1.57 41.01 -0.40
CA ASN A 289 -0.72 41.80 0.49
C ASN A 289 0.21 42.77 -0.25
N LYS A 290 -0.05 43.04 -1.55
CA LYS A 290 0.68 44.02 -2.37
C LYS A 290 2.20 43.76 -2.44
N VAL A 291 2.58 42.49 -2.43
CA VAL A 291 3.94 42.04 -2.72
C VAL A 291 4.02 41.67 -4.21
N ASP A 292 5.08 42.10 -4.89
CA ASP A 292 5.26 41.82 -6.31
C ASP A 292 5.31 40.31 -6.60
N THR A 293 4.30 39.81 -7.31
CA THR A 293 4.10 38.40 -7.66
C THR A 293 5.13 37.84 -8.63
N GLU A 294 5.90 38.69 -9.33
CA GLU A 294 7.05 38.22 -10.12
C GLU A 294 8.15 37.61 -9.25
N GLY A 295 8.15 37.86 -7.93
CA GLY A 295 9.00 37.16 -6.97
C GLY A 295 8.90 35.64 -7.07
N MET A 296 7.72 35.10 -7.36
CA MET A 296 7.53 33.65 -7.56
C MET A 296 8.23 33.16 -8.83
N VAL A 297 8.18 33.92 -9.92
CA VAL A 297 8.91 33.58 -11.16
C VAL A 297 10.42 33.64 -10.91
N ARG A 298 10.89 34.67 -10.20
CA ARG A 298 12.30 34.82 -9.84
C ARG A 298 12.79 33.67 -8.96
N LEU A 299 12.02 33.26 -7.95
CA LEU A 299 12.31 32.10 -7.12
C LEU A 299 12.42 30.81 -7.95
N MET A 300 11.47 30.56 -8.86
CA MET A 300 11.50 29.38 -9.72
C MET A 300 12.75 29.34 -10.61
N ASN A 301 13.13 30.48 -11.18
CA ASN A 301 14.35 30.61 -11.98
C ASN A 301 15.60 30.41 -11.13
N LEU A 302 15.64 30.99 -9.93
CA LEU A 302 16.74 30.84 -8.97
C LEU A 302 16.99 29.36 -8.66
N LEU A 303 15.93 28.62 -8.32
CA LEU A 303 16.00 27.19 -8.02
C LEU A 303 16.41 26.37 -9.25
N ASN A 304 15.83 26.67 -10.42
CA ASN A 304 16.18 25.97 -11.66
C ASN A 304 17.66 26.17 -12.03
N ASP A 305 18.20 27.37 -11.87
CA ASP A 305 19.60 27.65 -12.19
C ASP A 305 20.56 27.03 -11.17
N ALA A 306 20.17 26.93 -9.90
CA ALA A 306 20.93 26.23 -8.88
C ALA A 306 21.16 24.74 -9.24
N THR A 307 20.24 24.09 -9.98
CA THR A 307 20.45 22.69 -10.45
C THR A 307 21.45 22.53 -11.57
N LYS A 308 21.50 23.50 -12.49
CA LYS A 308 22.36 23.42 -13.69
C LYS A 308 23.84 23.55 -13.34
N GLY A 309 24.15 24.18 -12.21
CA GLY A 309 25.52 24.38 -11.72
C GLY A 309 26.19 23.14 -11.11
N GLY A 310 25.50 21.99 -11.03
CA GLY A 310 26.05 20.75 -10.47
C GLY A 310 26.34 20.80 -8.97
N SER A 311 25.84 21.82 -8.25
CA SER A 311 25.98 21.92 -6.81
C SER A 311 25.01 20.96 -6.11
N GLN A 312 25.30 20.65 -4.84
CA GLN A 312 24.43 19.91 -3.92
C GLN A 312 23.10 20.64 -3.61
N ALA A 313 22.68 21.65 -4.41
CA ALA A 313 21.40 22.34 -4.35
C ALA A 313 20.19 21.48 -4.79
N VAL A 314 20.23 20.18 -4.46
CA VAL A 314 19.34 19.14 -5.01
C VAL A 314 18.19 18.81 -4.05
N ASN A 315 18.26 19.20 -2.78
CA ASN A 315 17.27 18.75 -1.79
C ASN A 315 15.91 19.46 -1.91
N PHE A 316 15.87 20.80 -2.00
CA PHE A 316 14.60 21.52 -2.20
C PHE A 316 13.86 21.04 -3.46
N LEU A 317 14.57 20.76 -4.55
CA LEU A 317 13.94 20.31 -5.79
C LEU A 317 13.62 18.82 -5.82
N SER A 318 14.18 18.05 -4.89
CA SER A 318 13.73 16.67 -4.66
C SER A 318 12.36 16.69 -3.99
N THR A 319 12.14 17.57 -3.01
CA THR A 319 10.84 17.70 -2.31
C THR A 319 9.82 18.53 -3.09
N HIS A 320 10.28 19.55 -3.83
CA HIS A 320 9.49 20.48 -4.65
C HIS A 320 9.97 20.51 -6.11
N PRO A 321 9.70 19.48 -6.93
CA PRO A 321 10.19 19.44 -8.30
C PRO A 321 9.70 20.63 -9.13
N VAL A 322 10.62 21.44 -9.65
CA VAL A 322 10.32 22.50 -10.62
C VAL A 322 10.32 21.89 -12.03
N PHE A 323 9.29 22.20 -12.81
CA PHE A 323 9.13 21.69 -14.18
C PHE A 323 8.47 22.73 -15.07
N ASP A 324 8.65 22.62 -16.39
CA ASP A 324 8.18 23.59 -17.38
C ASP A 324 6.70 23.97 -17.22
N LYS A 325 5.85 23.00 -16.84
CA LYS A 325 4.42 23.27 -16.63
C LYS A 325 4.15 24.16 -15.41
N ARG A 326 4.93 24.05 -14.32
CA ARG A 326 4.81 24.94 -13.15
C ARG A 326 5.23 26.35 -13.51
N VAL A 327 6.38 26.50 -14.15
CA VAL A 327 6.86 27.80 -14.63
C VAL A 327 5.85 28.43 -15.59
N ALA A 328 5.30 27.65 -16.53
CA ALA A 328 4.25 28.12 -17.42
C ALA A 328 2.97 28.51 -16.67
N ASN A 329 2.57 27.75 -15.63
CA ASN A 329 1.42 28.08 -14.79
C ASN A 329 1.64 29.39 -14.03
N VAL A 330 2.75 29.55 -13.31
CA VAL A 330 3.10 30.78 -12.57
C VAL A 330 3.09 31.99 -13.52
N ASN A 331 3.71 31.87 -14.69
CA ASN A 331 3.69 32.94 -15.70
C ASN A 331 2.28 33.26 -16.20
N ALA A 332 1.42 32.24 -16.37
CA ALA A 332 0.03 32.46 -16.75
C ALA A 332 -0.77 33.16 -15.64
N GLN A 333 -0.51 32.82 -14.37
CA GLN A 333 -1.16 33.42 -13.20
C GLN A 333 -0.80 34.89 -12.99
N LEU A 334 0.33 35.38 -13.51
CA LEU A 334 0.67 36.82 -13.47
C LEU A 334 -0.39 37.69 -14.17
N LYS A 335 -1.19 37.15 -15.10
CA LYS A 335 -2.32 37.87 -15.70
C LYS A 335 -3.47 38.07 -14.71
N ASN A 336 -3.66 37.13 -13.79
CA ASN A 336 -4.71 37.16 -12.76
C ASN A 336 -4.25 37.93 -11.53
N TYR A 337 -2.94 37.88 -11.24
CA TYR A 337 -2.30 38.55 -10.13
C TYR A 337 -1.20 39.49 -10.65
N PRO A 338 -1.58 40.61 -11.29
CA PRO A 338 -0.62 41.52 -11.89
C PRO A 338 0.37 42.03 -10.86
N SER A 339 1.64 42.12 -11.28
CA SER A 339 2.71 42.70 -10.50
C SER A 339 2.35 44.12 -10.09
N ALA A 340 2.54 44.42 -8.81
CA ALA A 340 2.56 45.77 -8.29
C ALA A 340 3.88 45.94 -7.54
N PRO A 341 4.58 47.08 -7.67
CA PRO A 341 5.79 47.32 -6.91
C PRO A 341 5.54 47.07 -5.42
N THR A 342 6.42 46.32 -4.77
CA THR A 342 6.36 46.10 -3.32
C THR A 342 6.36 47.46 -2.64
N ALA A 343 5.21 47.84 -2.09
CA ALA A 343 5.00 49.19 -1.57
C ALA A 343 5.72 49.42 -0.24
N ASP A 344 6.13 48.35 0.43
CA ASP A 344 6.65 48.39 1.79
C ASP A 344 8.18 48.36 1.84
N SER A 345 8.79 49.53 2.04
CA SER A 345 10.23 49.66 2.25
C SER A 345 10.72 48.91 3.51
N THR A 346 9.84 48.59 4.47
CA THR A 346 10.22 47.86 5.69
C THR A 346 10.52 46.38 5.42
N LEU A 347 9.88 45.77 4.41
CA LEU A 347 10.24 44.43 3.93
C LEU A 347 11.67 44.43 3.39
N GLN A 348 12.01 45.45 2.59
CA GLN A 348 13.35 45.58 2.05
C GLN A 348 14.39 45.77 3.17
N THR A 349 14.13 46.63 4.15
CA THR A 349 15.03 46.82 5.31
C THR A 349 15.23 45.52 6.09
N THR A 350 14.15 44.79 6.39
CA THR A 350 14.24 43.55 7.17
C THR A 350 14.93 42.44 6.37
N PHE A 351 14.73 42.39 5.05
CA PHE A 351 15.47 41.50 4.15
C PHE A 351 16.97 41.80 4.16
N HIS A 352 17.40 43.06 4.03
CA HIS A 352 18.82 43.41 4.09
C HIS A 352 19.45 43.03 5.44
N ALA A 353 18.72 43.22 6.55
CA ALA A 353 19.19 42.86 7.88
C ALA A 353 19.48 41.36 8.06
N LEU A 354 18.90 40.47 7.22
CA LEU A 354 19.23 39.04 7.21
C LEU A 354 20.67 38.76 6.74
N TYR A 355 21.24 39.65 5.93
CA TYR A 355 22.55 39.48 5.29
C TYR A 355 23.64 40.42 5.81
N GLU A 356 23.26 41.50 6.52
CA GLU A 356 24.22 42.50 7.03
C GLU A 356 24.89 42.12 8.37
N ASN A 357 24.38 41.11 9.08
CA ASN A 357 24.82 40.79 10.44
C ASN A 357 25.89 39.66 10.54
N PHE A 358 26.57 39.31 9.44
CA PHE A 358 27.54 38.20 9.41
C PHE A 358 28.83 38.53 8.67
#